data_AF-A0A5C7WV63-F1
#
_entry.id   AF-A0A5C7WV63-F1
#
_cell.length_a   1.000
_cell.length_b   1.000
_cell.length_c   1.000
_cell.angle_alpha   90.00
_cell.angle_beta   90.00
_cell.angle_gamma   90.00
#
_symmetry.space_group_name_H-M   'P 1'
#
loop_
_entity.id
_entity.type
_entity.pdbx_description
1 polymer ?
#
loop_
_entity_poly.entity_id
_entity_poly.type
_entity_poly.pdbx_seq_one_letter_code
_entity_poly.pdbx_strand_id
1 'polypeptide(L)'
;VGVDEGGRYTVNDLLHGLLMHSGNDAAHALAMQLGGMDVAMQKINALANKLGGRDTRVATPSGLDGPGMSTSAYDMGLFYRYAWANPTFASIVATQKYDFPGHPAKPGDEGDHPGYQLENDNQLLYNYPGALGGKTGYTDDAGQTFVGAANHDGRRLVAILLKGSRQPIAPWEQAAHLLDYGYATSAGTKIGDLIDPDPSLLPPKPDADAVRAASPLIAAADALPVRIGVAVIGTIIVFMLIMGARSINRRTVRGG
;
A
#
# COMPACT_ATOMS: atom_id res chain seq x y z
N VAL A 1 -9.80 -11.48 -6.59
CA VAL A 1 -9.05 -12.50 -5.83
C VAL A 1 -9.96 -13.48 -5.09
N GLY A 2 -11.25 -13.53 -5.41
CA GLY A 2 -12.17 -14.50 -4.82
C GLY A 2 -12.73 -14.05 -3.47
N VAL A 3 -12.80 -12.74 -3.21
CA VAL A 3 -13.51 -12.24 -2.03
C VAL A 3 -15.00 -12.31 -2.30
N ASP A 4 -15.71 -13.12 -1.52
CA ASP A 4 -17.11 -13.40 -1.74
C ASP A 4 -17.91 -13.58 -0.43
N GLU A 5 -19.23 -13.63 -0.55
CA GLU A 5 -20.20 -13.83 0.52
C GLU A 5 -19.88 -15.09 1.34
N GLY A 6 -20.02 -15.00 2.66
CA GLY A 6 -19.68 -16.09 3.58
C GLY A 6 -18.19 -16.25 3.87
N GLY A 7 -17.30 -15.71 3.03
CA GLY A 7 -15.87 -15.67 3.26
C GLY A 7 -15.47 -14.78 4.43
N ARG A 8 -14.36 -15.13 5.11
CA ARG A 8 -13.77 -14.33 6.19
C ARG A 8 -12.32 -14.03 5.87
N TYR A 9 -12.04 -12.77 5.62
CA TYR A 9 -10.72 -12.28 5.21
C TYR A 9 -10.19 -11.30 6.24
N THR A 10 -8.91 -11.42 6.60
CA THR A 10 -8.24 -10.38 7.37
C THR A 10 -7.94 -9.18 6.47
N VAL A 11 -7.71 -8.01 7.06
CA VAL A 11 -7.22 -6.83 6.32
C VAL A 11 -5.91 -7.16 5.58
N ASN A 12 -5.05 -8.00 6.18
CA ASN A 12 -3.80 -8.41 5.57
C ASN A 12 -4.03 -9.26 4.29
N ASP A 13 -4.99 -10.19 4.32
CA ASP A 13 -5.35 -10.98 3.13
C ASP A 13 -5.83 -10.07 2.01
N LEU A 14 -6.77 -9.15 2.32
CA LEU A 14 -7.31 -8.21 1.35
C LEU A 14 -6.23 -7.29 0.76
N LEU A 15 -5.26 -6.85 1.57
CA LEU A 15 -4.14 -6.04 1.07
C LEU A 15 -3.21 -6.83 0.14
N HIS A 16 -2.93 -8.10 0.43
CA HIS A 16 -2.18 -8.96 -0.49
C HIS A 16 -2.95 -9.17 -1.79
N GLY A 17 -4.25 -9.47 -1.71
CA GLY A 17 -5.11 -9.62 -2.87
C GLY A 17 -5.16 -8.37 -3.75
N LEU A 18 -5.28 -7.20 -3.12
CA LEU A 18 -5.27 -5.91 -3.80
C LEU A 18 -3.93 -5.61 -4.49
N LEU A 19 -2.81 -5.80 -3.79
CA LEU A 19 -1.52 -5.33 -4.25
C LEU A 19 -0.81 -6.33 -5.17
N MET A 20 -0.96 -7.64 -4.94
CA MET A 20 -0.31 -8.68 -5.74
C MET A 20 -1.05 -8.97 -7.05
N HIS A 21 -2.38 -8.93 -7.04
CA HIS A 21 -3.21 -9.38 -8.17
C HIS A 21 -4.35 -8.40 -8.51
N SER A 22 -4.24 -7.15 -8.07
CA SER A 22 -5.18 -6.08 -8.42
C SER A 22 -6.65 -6.39 -8.11
N GLY A 23 -6.93 -7.13 -7.03
CA GLY A 23 -8.28 -7.56 -6.69
C GLY A 23 -9.27 -6.42 -6.46
N ASN A 24 -10.16 -6.17 -7.42
CA ASN A 24 -11.22 -5.16 -7.31
C ASN A 24 -12.24 -5.49 -6.20
N ASP A 25 -12.50 -6.78 -6.01
CA ASP A 25 -13.29 -7.35 -4.92
C ASP A 25 -12.65 -7.05 -3.55
N ALA A 26 -11.33 -7.20 -3.44
CA ALA A 26 -10.59 -6.80 -2.23
C ALA A 26 -10.60 -5.28 -2.01
N ALA A 27 -10.45 -4.48 -3.07
CA ALA A 27 -10.57 -3.02 -2.99
C ALA A 27 -11.95 -2.59 -2.47
N HIS A 28 -13.01 -3.22 -2.96
CA HIS A 28 -14.38 -2.97 -2.54
C HIS A 28 -14.58 -3.37 -1.06
N ALA A 29 -14.14 -4.56 -0.65
CA ALA A 29 -14.25 -5.02 0.73
C ALA A 29 -13.51 -4.09 1.71
N LEU A 30 -12.31 -3.63 1.35
CA LEU A 30 -11.56 -2.64 2.13
C LEU A 30 -12.33 -1.32 2.21
N ALA A 31 -12.89 -0.81 1.11
CA ALA A 31 -13.69 0.41 1.11
C ALA A 31 -14.92 0.30 2.04
N MET A 32 -15.60 -0.85 2.03
CA MET A 32 -16.70 -1.11 2.96
C MET A 32 -16.22 -1.09 4.43
N GLN A 33 -15.07 -1.72 4.70
CA GLN A 33 -14.45 -1.71 6.03
C GLN A 33 -14.01 -0.31 6.48
N LEU A 34 -13.71 0.61 5.55
CA LEU A 34 -13.38 2.01 5.84
C LEU A 34 -14.61 2.85 6.29
N GLY A 35 -15.82 2.30 6.25
CA GLY A 35 -17.06 2.97 6.61
C GLY A 35 -18.04 3.14 5.45
N GLY A 36 -17.92 2.33 4.39
CA GLY A 36 -18.70 2.44 3.17
C GLY A 36 -18.02 3.28 2.09
N MET A 37 -18.52 3.17 0.85
CA MET A 37 -17.88 3.74 -0.33
C MET A 37 -17.65 5.26 -0.24
N ASP A 38 -18.67 6.03 0.17
CA ASP A 38 -18.56 7.49 0.26
C ASP A 38 -17.49 7.92 1.27
N VAL A 39 -17.48 7.27 2.44
CA VAL A 39 -16.48 7.53 3.49
C VAL A 39 -15.09 7.13 3.02
N ALA A 40 -14.97 6.00 2.32
CA ALA A 40 -13.70 5.57 1.72
C ALA A 40 -13.18 6.59 0.71
N MET A 41 -14.03 7.09 -0.19
CA MET A 41 -13.63 8.09 -1.20
C MET A 41 -13.21 9.41 -0.56
N GLN A 42 -13.91 9.86 0.49
CA GLN A 42 -13.50 11.03 1.26
C GLN A 42 -12.14 10.83 1.92
N LYS A 43 -11.89 9.68 2.56
CA LYS A 43 -10.62 9.36 3.21
C LYS A 43 -9.47 9.28 2.21
N ILE A 44 -9.69 8.63 1.06
CA ILE A 44 -8.66 8.49 0.01
C ILE A 44 -8.29 9.85 -0.58
N ASN A 45 -9.28 10.68 -0.95
CA ASN A 45 -9.00 12.01 -1.49
C ASN A 45 -8.40 12.95 -0.44
N ALA A 46 -8.79 12.84 0.83
CA ALA A 46 -8.16 13.59 1.92
C ALA A 46 -6.69 13.19 2.10
N LEU A 47 -6.37 11.89 2.01
CA LEU A 47 -4.99 11.41 2.06
C LEU A 47 -4.19 11.92 0.86
N ALA A 48 -4.72 11.83 -0.36
CA ALA A 48 -4.05 12.35 -1.56
C ALA A 48 -3.66 13.84 -1.38
N ASN A 49 -4.60 14.66 -0.88
CA ASN A 49 -4.34 16.07 -0.58
C ASN A 49 -3.26 16.28 0.49
N LYS A 50 -3.30 15.50 1.59
CA LYS A 50 -2.28 15.57 2.64
C LYS A 50 -0.90 15.12 2.19
N LEU A 51 -0.83 14.25 1.18
CA LEU A 51 0.43 13.85 0.56
C LEU A 51 0.92 14.87 -0.49
N GLY A 52 0.15 15.93 -0.74
CA GLY A 52 0.49 16.97 -1.71
C GLY A 52 0.02 16.69 -3.14
N GLY A 53 -0.81 15.67 -3.35
CA GLY A 53 -1.33 15.29 -4.65
C GLY A 53 -2.38 16.26 -5.17
N ARG A 54 -1.95 17.31 -5.87
CA ARG A 54 -2.83 18.41 -6.34
C ARG A 54 -3.49 18.14 -7.68
N ASP A 55 -2.98 17.17 -8.44
CA ASP A 55 -3.54 16.74 -9.71
C ASP A 55 -4.45 15.50 -9.56
N THR A 56 -4.58 15.01 -8.32
CA THR A 56 -5.24 13.75 -8.00
C THR A 56 -6.67 13.95 -7.50
N ARG A 57 -7.60 13.29 -8.19
CA ARG A 57 -8.95 13.04 -7.71
C ARG A 57 -9.29 11.57 -7.95
N VAL A 58 -9.57 10.85 -6.87
CA VAL A 58 -9.93 9.43 -6.92
C VAL A 58 -11.44 9.26 -6.99
N ALA A 59 -11.93 8.61 -8.04
CA ALA A 59 -13.35 8.33 -8.24
C ALA A 59 -13.78 6.92 -7.78
N THR A 60 -12.86 5.96 -7.79
CA THR A 60 -13.10 4.56 -7.40
C THR A 60 -11.93 4.03 -6.58
N PRO A 61 -12.13 3.10 -5.64
CA PRO A 61 -11.06 2.57 -4.80
C PRO A 61 -10.11 1.62 -5.55
N SER A 62 -10.60 1.01 -6.64
CA SER A 62 -9.82 0.04 -7.44
C SER A 62 -9.05 0.66 -8.59
N GLY A 63 -9.37 1.89 -8.99
CA GLY A 63 -8.82 2.52 -10.18
C GLY A 63 -9.61 2.24 -11.47
N LEU A 64 -10.80 1.61 -11.36
CA LEU A 64 -11.76 1.60 -12.47
C LEU A 64 -12.14 3.02 -12.87
N ASP A 65 -12.38 3.22 -14.17
CA ASP A 65 -12.72 4.53 -14.72
C ASP A 65 -13.98 5.08 -14.05
N GLY A 66 -13.94 6.37 -13.72
CA GLY A 66 -15.03 7.05 -13.06
C GLY A 66 -14.97 8.55 -13.35
N PRO A 67 -16.12 9.25 -13.38
CA PRO A 67 -16.17 10.65 -13.76
C PRO A 67 -15.21 11.51 -12.93
N GLY A 68 -14.30 12.21 -13.61
CA GLY A 68 -13.29 13.09 -13.02
C GLY A 68 -12.20 12.37 -12.22
N MET A 69 -11.96 11.08 -12.45
CA MET A 69 -10.75 10.39 -12.01
C MET A 69 -9.53 11.06 -12.66
N SER A 70 -8.52 11.41 -11.87
CA SER A 70 -7.26 11.96 -12.38
C SER A 70 -6.10 11.74 -11.41
N THR A 71 -4.88 11.80 -11.94
CA THR A 71 -3.61 11.86 -11.20
C THR A 71 -2.51 12.35 -12.13
N SER A 72 -1.35 12.72 -11.59
CA SER A 72 -0.11 12.90 -12.34
C SER A 72 0.96 11.87 -11.95
N ALA A 73 2.02 11.76 -12.76
CA ALA A 73 3.15 10.88 -12.44
C ALA A 73 3.92 11.38 -11.19
N TYR A 74 3.94 12.70 -11.00
CA TYR A 74 4.51 13.33 -9.80
C TYR A 74 3.72 12.93 -8.55
N ASP A 75 2.40 13.05 -8.58
CA ASP A 75 1.52 12.66 -7.46
C ASP A 75 1.67 11.18 -7.10
N MET A 76 1.71 10.30 -8.10
CA MET A 76 1.99 8.87 -7.86
C MET A 76 3.37 8.66 -7.23
N GLY A 77 4.38 9.43 -7.63
CA GLY A 77 5.69 9.44 -6.98
C GLY A 77 5.62 9.81 -5.50
N LEU A 78 4.83 10.82 -5.13
CA LEU A 78 4.58 11.19 -3.73
C LEU A 78 3.95 10.02 -2.95
N PHE A 79 2.90 9.43 -3.51
CA PHE A 79 2.12 8.38 -2.85
C PHE A 79 2.94 7.12 -2.62
N TYR A 80 3.64 6.66 -3.65
CA TYR A 80 4.45 5.45 -3.54
C TYR A 80 5.70 5.66 -2.69
N ARG A 81 6.33 6.85 -2.71
CA ARG A 81 7.41 7.17 -1.77
C ARG A 81 6.93 7.08 -0.32
N TYR A 82 5.76 7.65 -0.02
CA TYR A 82 5.15 7.55 1.31
C TYR A 82 4.81 6.10 1.66
N ALA A 83 4.20 5.35 0.73
CA ALA A 83 3.82 3.96 0.95
C ALA A 83 5.04 3.06 1.22
N TRP A 84 6.13 3.20 0.47
CA TRP A 84 7.36 2.42 0.67
C TRP A 84 8.14 2.76 1.94
N ALA A 85 7.81 3.85 2.63
CA ALA A 85 8.32 4.12 3.97
C ALA A 85 7.59 3.29 5.04
N ASN A 86 6.43 2.73 4.72
CA ASN A 86 5.69 1.82 5.59
C ASN A 86 6.19 0.37 5.39
N PRO A 87 6.74 -0.30 6.43
CA PRO A 87 7.26 -1.67 6.30
C PRO A 87 6.21 -2.71 5.89
N THR A 88 4.95 -2.54 6.28
CA THR A 88 3.86 -3.45 5.87
C THR A 88 3.63 -3.37 4.37
N PHE A 89 3.49 -2.16 3.81
CA PHE A 89 3.35 -1.99 2.36
C PHE A 89 4.56 -2.55 1.62
N ALA A 90 5.77 -2.18 2.06
CA ALA A 90 7.02 -2.63 1.44
C ALA A 90 7.13 -4.17 1.44
N SER A 91 6.72 -4.84 2.51
CA SER A 91 6.68 -6.30 2.59
C SER A 91 5.69 -6.88 1.58
N ILE A 92 4.47 -6.36 1.50
CA ILE A 92 3.41 -6.93 0.65
C ILE A 92 3.77 -6.83 -0.83
N VAL A 93 4.24 -5.66 -1.29
CA VAL A 93 4.57 -5.49 -2.72
C VAL A 93 5.81 -6.27 -3.15
N ALA A 94 6.65 -6.69 -2.19
CA ALA A 94 7.79 -7.57 -2.41
C ALA A 94 7.43 -9.08 -2.28
N THR A 95 6.21 -9.42 -1.85
CA THR A 95 5.74 -10.80 -1.76
C THR A 95 5.51 -11.36 -3.16
N GLN A 96 6.15 -12.48 -3.49
CA GLN A 96 5.94 -13.20 -4.76
C GLN A 96 4.75 -14.16 -4.70
N LYS A 97 4.59 -14.89 -3.59
CA LYS A 97 3.54 -15.90 -3.37
C LYS A 97 2.89 -15.71 -2.00
N TYR A 98 1.57 -15.83 -1.93
CA TYR A 98 0.78 -15.68 -0.70
C TYR A 98 -0.33 -16.71 -0.66
N ASP A 99 -0.52 -17.40 0.47
CA ASP A 99 -1.62 -18.35 0.63
C ASP A 99 -2.92 -17.59 0.93
N PHE A 100 -3.76 -17.43 -0.09
CA PHE A 100 -5.02 -16.70 0.02
C PHE A 100 -6.13 -17.64 0.52
N PRO A 101 -6.93 -17.23 1.51
CA PRO A 101 -7.95 -18.09 2.09
C PRO A 101 -9.11 -18.32 1.12
N GLY A 102 -9.70 -19.50 1.19
CA GLY A 102 -10.91 -19.86 0.45
C GLY A 102 -12.19 -19.35 1.14
N HIS A 103 -13.34 -19.75 0.62
CA HIS A 103 -14.64 -19.42 1.19
C HIS A 103 -15.69 -20.52 0.98
N PRO A 104 -16.77 -20.53 1.79
CA PRO A 104 -17.85 -21.50 1.61
C PRO A 104 -18.53 -21.39 0.24
N ALA A 105 -19.11 -22.50 -0.20
CA ALA A 105 -19.99 -22.55 -1.36
C ALA A 105 -21.23 -21.66 -1.18
N LYS A 106 -21.72 -21.04 -2.26
CA LYS A 106 -23.04 -20.41 -2.25
C LYS A 106 -24.15 -21.46 -2.43
N PRO A 107 -25.42 -21.15 -2.07
CA PRO A 107 -26.54 -22.00 -2.44
C PRO A 107 -26.59 -22.22 -3.96
N GLY A 108 -26.39 -23.46 -4.39
CA GLY A 108 -26.32 -23.82 -5.81
C GLY A 108 -24.91 -24.11 -6.34
N ASP A 109 -23.86 -23.82 -5.57
CA ASP A 109 -22.49 -24.22 -5.89
C ASP A 109 -22.20 -25.65 -5.39
N GLU A 110 -21.36 -26.39 -6.11
CA GLU A 110 -20.87 -27.69 -5.67
C GLU A 110 -19.57 -27.54 -4.86
N GLY A 111 -19.63 -27.86 -3.56
CA GLY A 111 -18.46 -27.90 -2.68
C GLY A 111 -17.90 -26.52 -2.29
N ASP A 112 -17.07 -26.48 -1.24
CA ASP A 112 -16.42 -25.24 -0.80
C ASP A 112 -15.32 -24.80 -1.78
N HIS A 113 -15.05 -23.50 -1.81
CA HIS A 113 -13.95 -22.91 -2.58
C HIS A 113 -12.67 -22.96 -1.74
N PRO A 114 -11.68 -23.84 -2.03
CA PRO A 114 -10.49 -23.99 -1.21
C PRO A 114 -9.57 -22.77 -1.32
N GLY A 115 -8.71 -22.58 -0.32
CA GLY A 115 -7.62 -21.61 -0.41
C GLY A 115 -6.64 -21.96 -1.53
N TYR A 116 -5.97 -20.95 -2.06
CA TYR A 116 -5.05 -21.09 -3.20
C TYR A 116 -3.82 -20.20 -3.05
N GLN A 117 -2.76 -20.51 -3.79
CA GLN A 117 -1.57 -19.68 -3.82
C GLN A 117 -1.76 -18.51 -4.80
N LEU A 118 -1.82 -17.30 -4.26
CA LEU A 118 -1.81 -16.06 -5.01
C LEU A 118 -0.38 -15.72 -5.44
N GLU A 119 -0.18 -15.50 -6.73
CA GLU A 119 1.11 -15.03 -7.27
C GLU A 119 1.04 -13.53 -7.56
N ASN A 120 2.17 -12.84 -7.41
CA ASN A 120 2.27 -11.43 -7.74
C ASN A 120 2.37 -11.26 -9.26
N ASP A 121 1.54 -10.40 -9.86
CA ASP A 121 1.52 -10.17 -11.31
C ASP A 121 2.72 -9.31 -11.79
N ASN A 122 3.42 -8.65 -10.87
CA ASN A 122 4.47 -7.71 -11.20
C ASN A 122 5.75 -8.40 -11.69
N GLN A 123 5.92 -8.45 -13.01
CA GLN A 123 7.08 -9.07 -13.65
C GLN A 123 8.42 -8.37 -13.32
N LEU A 124 8.45 -7.09 -12.95
CA LEU A 124 9.68 -6.43 -12.50
C LEU A 124 10.24 -7.11 -11.23
N LEU A 125 9.36 -7.54 -10.32
CA LEU A 125 9.74 -8.20 -9.07
C LEU A 125 10.53 -9.50 -9.29
N TYR A 126 10.23 -10.24 -10.36
CA TYR A 126 10.89 -11.51 -10.66
C TYR A 126 12.14 -11.36 -11.51
N ASN A 127 12.18 -10.33 -12.36
CA ASN A 127 13.15 -10.26 -13.46
C ASN A 127 14.20 -9.15 -13.30
N TYR A 128 13.97 -8.16 -12.42
CA TYR A 128 14.90 -7.03 -12.24
C TYR A 128 15.67 -7.16 -10.91
N PRO A 129 17.00 -7.30 -10.94
CA PRO A 129 17.81 -7.40 -9.72
C PRO A 129 17.56 -6.22 -8.78
N GLY A 130 17.42 -6.50 -7.48
CA GLY A 130 17.15 -5.47 -6.47
C GLY A 130 15.74 -4.87 -6.51
N ALA A 131 14.82 -5.41 -7.31
CA ALA A 131 13.43 -4.96 -7.32
C ALA A 131 12.80 -5.02 -5.92
N LEU A 132 12.08 -3.96 -5.57
CA LEU A 132 11.31 -3.82 -4.33
C LEU A 132 9.81 -4.05 -4.56
N GLY A 133 9.44 -4.55 -5.75
CA GLY A 133 8.07 -4.68 -6.20
C GLY A 133 7.53 -3.42 -6.87
N GLY A 134 6.20 -3.32 -6.91
CA GLY A 134 5.48 -2.24 -7.58
C GLY A 134 4.03 -2.61 -7.86
N LYS A 135 3.40 -1.94 -8.83
CA LYS A 135 2.01 -2.21 -9.22
C LYS A 135 1.76 -1.96 -10.71
N THR A 136 0.99 -2.86 -11.32
CA THR A 136 0.48 -2.76 -12.70
C THR A 136 -0.91 -2.10 -12.73
N GLY A 137 -1.28 -1.51 -13.86
CA GLY A 137 -2.64 -1.03 -14.09
C GLY A 137 -2.97 -0.90 -15.58
N TYR A 138 -4.24 -1.09 -15.91
CA TYR A 138 -4.78 -0.87 -17.25
C TYR A 138 -6.28 -0.57 -17.18
N THR A 139 -6.70 0.47 -17.89
CA THR A 139 -8.09 0.70 -18.31
C THR A 139 -8.07 1.28 -19.73
N ASP A 140 -9.22 1.37 -20.38
CA ASP A 140 -9.30 1.94 -21.73
C ASP A 140 -8.97 3.44 -21.72
N ASP A 141 -9.38 4.20 -20.69
CA ASP A 141 -9.07 5.63 -20.59
C ASP A 141 -7.62 5.90 -20.14
N ALA A 142 -7.10 5.08 -19.23
CA ALA A 142 -5.77 5.28 -18.63
C ALA A 142 -4.63 4.72 -19.48
N GLY A 143 -4.89 3.79 -20.39
CA GLY A 143 -3.85 3.00 -21.07
C GLY A 143 -3.05 2.15 -20.08
N GLN A 144 -1.83 1.76 -20.46
CA GLN A 144 -0.94 1.03 -19.54
C GLN A 144 -0.37 2.00 -18.48
N THR A 145 -0.52 1.65 -17.22
CA THR A 145 0.13 2.34 -16.10
C THR A 145 1.00 1.36 -15.32
N PHE A 146 2.11 1.87 -14.78
CA PHE A 146 3.06 1.04 -14.06
C PHE A 146 3.81 1.85 -13.01
N VAL A 147 4.00 1.24 -11.85
CA VAL A 147 4.92 1.72 -10.81
C VAL A 147 5.87 0.59 -10.47
N GLY A 148 7.16 0.85 -10.46
CA GLY A 148 8.18 -0.11 -10.07
C GLY A 148 9.31 0.55 -9.31
N ALA A 149 9.87 -0.15 -8.33
CA ALA A 149 11.03 0.35 -7.58
C ALA A 149 12.12 -0.72 -7.47
N ALA A 150 13.35 -0.25 -7.30
CA ALA A 150 14.50 -1.10 -7.03
C ALA A 150 15.41 -0.44 -6.00
N ASN A 151 16.30 -1.24 -5.42
CA ASN A 151 17.39 -0.82 -4.55
C ASN A 151 18.70 -1.44 -5.02
N HIS A 152 19.65 -0.62 -5.46
CA HIS A 152 21.03 -1.04 -5.72
C HIS A 152 21.96 -0.29 -4.78
N ASP A 153 22.73 -1.03 -3.98
CA ASP A 153 23.75 -0.50 -3.06
C ASP A 153 23.26 0.64 -2.15
N GLY A 154 22.01 0.52 -1.67
CA GLY A 154 21.38 1.49 -0.77
C GLY A 154 20.74 2.69 -1.48
N ARG A 155 20.92 2.84 -2.80
CA ARG A 155 20.21 3.82 -3.62
C ARG A 155 18.88 3.21 -4.08
N ARG A 156 17.78 3.76 -3.58
CA ARG A 156 16.41 3.35 -3.96
C ARG A 156 15.86 4.29 -5.02
N LEU A 157 15.39 3.74 -6.13
CA LEU A 157 14.74 4.48 -7.22
C LEU A 157 13.33 3.95 -7.48
N VAL A 158 12.46 4.83 -7.96
CA VAL A 158 11.07 4.53 -8.35
C VAL A 158 10.84 5.04 -9.77
N ALA A 159 10.27 4.21 -10.64
CA ALA A 159 9.79 4.57 -11.96
C ALA A 159 8.26 4.59 -11.99
N ILE A 160 7.68 5.67 -12.50
CA ILE A 160 6.24 5.87 -12.65
C ILE A 160 5.93 6.10 -14.13
N LEU A 161 5.06 5.26 -14.71
CA LEU A 161 4.59 5.36 -16.08
C LEU A 161 3.07 5.49 -16.08
N LEU A 162 2.57 6.47 -16.82
CA LEU A 162 1.13 6.70 -17.04
C LEU A 162 0.86 6.80 -18.54
N LYS A 163 -0.33 6.37 -18.98
CA LYS A 163 -0.77 6.47 -20.38
C LYS A 163 0.21 5.88 -21.39
N GLY A 164 0.81 4.75 -21.02
CA GLY A 164 1.71 3.98 -21.87
C GLY A 164 0.97 2.98 -22.76
N SER A 165 1.77 2.22 -23.52
CA SER A 165 1.32 1.07 -24.30
C SER A 165 2.20 -0.14 -23.99
N ARG A 166 1.85 -1.31 -24.54
CA ARG A 166 2.69 -2.53 -24.47
C ARG A 166 3.73 -2.62 -25.60
N GLN A 167 3.92 -1.54 -26.35
CA GLN A 167 4.83 -1.47 -27.49
C GLN A 167 5.93 -0.43 -27.22
N PRO A 168 7.17 -0.67 -27.68
CA PRO A 168 7.64 -1.88 -28.36
C PRO A 168 7.91 -3.07 -27.41
N ILE A 169 7.87 -2.83 -26.10
CA ILE A 169 8.18 -3.80 -25.03
C ILE A 169 7.16 -3.67 -23.89
N ALA A 170 7.11 -4.64 -22.98
CA ALA A 170 6.13 -4.62 -21.89
C ALA A 170 6.37 -3.45 -20.91
N PRO A 171 5.33 -2.92 -20.24
CA PRO A 171 5.49 -1.78 -19.33
C PRO A 171 6.52 -1.98 -18.21
N TRP A 172 6.67 -3.22 -17.72
CA TRP A 172 7.67 -3.53 -16.70
C TRP A 172 9.11 -3.44 -17.25
N GLU A 173 9.34 -3.78 -18.52
CA GLU A 173 10.64 -3.63 -19.20
C GLU A 173 10.94 -2.15 -19.48
N GLN A 174 9.90 -1.38 -19.86
CA GLN A 174 10.03 0.09 -19.98
C GLN A 174 10.43 0.71 -18.63
N ALA A 175 9.82 0.26 -17.53
CA ALA A 175 10.18 0.69 -16.19
C ALA A 175 11.60 0.25 -15.79
N ALA A 176 12.02 -0.96 -16.15
CA ALA A 176 13.39 -1.43 -15.96
C ALA A 176 14.40 -0.50 -16.67
N HIS A 177 14.17 -0.13 -17.92
CA HIS A 177 15.04 0.80 -18.64
C HIS A 177 15.10 2.19 -17.99
N LEU A 178 13.98 2.69 -17.44
CA LEU A 178 13.97 3.95 -16.68
C LEU A 178 14.76 3.86 -15.38
N LEU A 179 14.68 2.71 -14.69
CA LEU A 179 15.49 2.44 -13.49
C LEU A 179 16.97 2.36 -13.85
N ASP A 180 17.34 1.64 -14.91
CA ASP A 180 18.72 1.54 -15.41
C ASP A 180 19.28 2.92 -15.75
N TYR A 181 18.51 3.73 -16.47
CA TYR A 181 18.87 5.11 -16.77
C TYR A 181 19.07 5.93 -15.48
N GLY A 182 18.17 5.80 -14.52
CA GLY A 182 18.27 6.45 -13.22
C GLY A 182 19.54 6.06 -12.44
N TYR A 183 19.91 4.78 -12.43
CA TYR A 183 21.12 4.29 -11.78
C TYR A 183 22.40 4.74 -12.49
N ALA A 184 22.36 4.90 -13.82
CA ALA A 184 23.48 5.43 -14.59
C ALA A 184 23.76 6.93 -14.32
N THR A 185 22.81 7.67 -13.74
CA THR A 185 23.04 9.06 -13.32
C THR A 185 23.90 9.13 -12.04
N SER A 186 24.64 10.22 -11.86
CA SER A 186 25.38 10.46 -10.61
C SER A 186 24.44 10.54 -9.40
N ALA A 187 24.89 10.05 -8.25
CA ALA A 187 24.13 10.20 -7.01
C ALA A 187 23.91 11.70 -6.71
N GLY A 188 22.69 12.07 -6.33
CA GLY A 188 22.31 13.46 -6.08
C GLY A 188 21.84 14.25 -7.29
N THR A 189 21.87 13.68 -8.51
CA THR A 189 21.22 14.30 -9.68
C THR A 189 19.74 14.52 -9.39
N LYS A 190 19.28 15.76 -9.56
CA LYS A 190 17.87 16.13 -9.40
C LYS A 190 17.48 17.24 -10.37
N ILE A 191 16.22 17.18 -10.81
CA ILE A 191 15.56 18.21 -11.63
C ILE A 191 14.41 18.91 -10.87
N GLY A 192 14.13 18.44 -9.67
CA GLY A 192 13.05 18.86 -8.79
C GLY A 192 12.99 17.92 -7.59
N ASP A 193 12.14 18.24 -6.62
CA ASP A 193 11.99 17.47 -5.40
C ASP A 193 10.53 16.98 -5.28
N LEU A 194 10.35 15.76 -4.80
CA LEU A 194 9.06 15.27 -4.32
C LEU A 194 8.79 15.93 -2.95
N ILE A 195 7.76 16.77 -2.83
CA ILE A 195 7.47 17.50 -1.59
C ILE A 195 7.14 16.58 -0.42
N ASP A 196 7.50 16.96 0.80
CA ASP A 196 7.18 16.16 1.99
C ASP A 196 5.67 16.09 2.26
N PRO A 197 5.17 14.99 2.86
CA PRO A 197 3.78 14.89 3.26
C PRO A 197 3.45 15.88 4.38
N ASP A 198 2.16 16.16 4.56
CA ASP A 198 1.65 16.90 5.72
C ASP A 198 2.22 16.31 7.03
N PRO A 199 2.81 17.14 7.92
CA PRO A 199 3.41 16.66 9.16
C PRO A 199 2.48 15.82 10.05
N SER A 200 1.16 15.97 9.92
CA SER A 200 0.17 15.13 10.61
C SER A 200 0.20 13.65 10.20
N LEU A 201 0.88 13.32 9.10
CA LEU A 201 1.10 11.94 8.64
C LEU A 201 2.43 11.35 9.13
N LEU A 202 3.33 12.19 9.67
CA LEU A 202 4.62 11.74 10.15
C LEU A 202 4.51 11.23 11.60
N PRO A 203 5.27 10.19 11.97
CA PRO A 203 5.35 9.79 13.37
C PRO A 203 5.86 10.97 14.22
N PRO A 204 5.39 11.12 15.47
CA PRO A 204 5.90 12.15 16.37
C PRO A 204 7.42 12.02 16.48
N LYS A 205 8.15 13.13 16.30
CA LYS A 205 9.59 13.14 16.53
C LYS A 205 9.85 12.70 17.98
N PRO A 206 10.77 11.77 18.25
CA PRO A 206 11.13 11.42 19.62
C PRO A 206 11.52 12.69 20.38
N ASP A 207 10.94 12.86 21.57
CA ASP A 207 11.24 14.00 22.42
C ASP A 207 12.73 13.97 22.79
N ALA A 208 13.45 15.06 22.50
CA ALA A 208 14.89 15.13 22.71
C ALA A 208 15.27 14.96 24.20
N ASP A 209 14.34 15.29 25.09
CA ASP A 209 14.50 15.12 26.54
C ASP A 209 14.32 13.67 27.00
N ALA A 210 13.50 12.87 26.30
CA ALA A 210 13.33 11.44 26.59
C ALA A 210 14.59 10.62 26.21
N VAL A 211 15.30 11.01 25.14
CA VAL A 211 16.54 10.36 24.70
C VAL A 211 17.69 10.60 25.69
N ARG A 212 17.73 11.77 26.36
CA ARG A 212 18.71 12.06 27.42
C ARG A 212 18.46 11.26 28.70
N ALA A 213 17.20 11.02 29.05
CA ALA A 213 16.84 10.26 30.26
C ALA A 213 17.10 8.74 30.14
N ALA A 214 17.16 8.20 28.92
CA ALA A 214 17.39 6.77 28.68
C ALA A 214 18.87 6.34 28.66
N SER A 215 19.81 7.28 28.59
CA SER A 215 21.25 6.97 28.47
C SER A 215 21.88 6.21 29.67
N PRO A 216 21.44 6.31 30.93
CA PRO A 216 22.02 5.50 32.00
C PRO A 216 21.44 4.08 32.10
N LEU A 217 20.31 3.80 31.42
CA LEU A 217 19.61 2.51 31.55
C LEU A 217 20.10 1.45 30.56
N ILE A 218 20.79 1.84 29.48
CA ILE A 218 21.33 0.91 28.48
C ILE A 218 22.58 0.18 29.02
N ALA A 219 23.37 0.82 29.88
CA ALA A 219 24.60 0.22 30.43
C ALA A 219 24.35 -0.95 31.42
N ALA A 220 23.12 -1.12 31.92
CA ALA A 220 22.77 -2.18 32.87
C ALA A 220 22.11 -3.41 32.21
N ALA A 221 21.75 -3.34 30.91
CA ALA A 221 21.02 -4.39 30.21
C ALA A 221 21.92 -5.37 29.43
N ASP A 222 23.22 -5.09 29.28
CA ASP A 222 24.19 -5.95 28.56
C ASP A 222 24.63 -7.20 29.35
N ALA A 223 24.02 -7.47 30.50
CA ALA A 223 24.25 -8.68 31.29
C ALA A 223 22.97 -9.51 31.40
N LEU A 224 22.54 -10.16 30.32
CA LEU A 224 21.84 -11.48 30.27
C LEU A 224 21.25 -11.75 28.86
N PRO A 225 21.29 -13.00 28.33
CA PRO A 225 20.81 -13.29 26.98
C PRO A 225 19.43 -13.98 26.99
N VAL A 226 18.36 -13.33 26.53
CA VAL A 226 17.14 -14.01 26.03
C VAL A 226 16.46 -13.18 24.91
N ARG A 227 15.86 -13.95 23.99
CA ARG A 227 15.32 -13.68 22.65
C ARG A 227 14.01 -12.87 22.60
N ILE A 228 13.89 -12.13 21.48
CA ILE A 228 12.70 -11.74 20.68
C ILE A 228 11.58 -10.93 21.36
N GLY A 229 11.32 -9.74 20.78
CA GLY A 229 10.00 -9.08 20.84
C GLY A 229 10.06 -7.56 20.60
N VAL A 230 10.21 -7.11 19.35
CA VAL A 230 10.07 -5.68 18.99
C VAL A 230 8.74 -5.49 18.27
N ALA A 231 7.75 -4.93 18.97
CA ALA A 231 6.46 -4.55 18.40
C ALA A 231 6.49 -3.07 17.97
N VAL A 232 6.32 -2.89 16.67
CA VAL A 232 6.27 -1.63 15.91
C VAL A 232 4.91 -0.95 16.12
N ILE A 233 4.90 0.34 16.48
CA ILE A 233 3.68 1.15 16.62
C ILE A 233 3.62 2.18 15.48
N GLY A 234 2.93 1.80 14.40
CA GLY A 234 2.48 2.67 13.32
C GLY A 234 0.96 2.89 13.42
N THR A 235 0.51 3.49 14.52
CA THR A 235 -0.91 3.59 14.91
C THR A 235 -1.52 4.96 14.64
N ILE A 236 -1.76 5.32 13.39
CA ILE A 236 -2.70 6.44 13.10
C ILE A 236 -3.75 6.08 12.02
N ILE A 237 -3.42 5.28 10.99
CA ILE A 237 -4.43 4.87 9.99
C ILE A 237 -5.19 3.60 10.41
N VAL A 238 -4.52 2.68 11.12
CA VAL A 238 -5.15 1.46 11.66
C VAL A 238 -5.96 1.75 12.93
N PHE A 239 -5.59 2.77 13.72
CA PHE A 239 -6.31 3.14 14.96
C PHE A 239 -7.69 3.79 14.67
N MET A 240 -7.80 4.58 13.59
CA MET A 240 -9.08 5.18 13.16
C MET A 240 -10.09 4.17 12.60
N LEU A 241 -9.65 2.97 12.22
CA LEU A 241 -10.53 1.87 11.79
C LEU A 241 -10.97 0.98 12.95
N ILE A 242 -10.20 0.95 14.04
CA ILE A 242 -10.53 0.16 15.24
C ILE A 242 -11.46 0.94 16.20
N MET A 243 -11.39 2.27 16.25
CA MET A 243 -12.24 3.08 17.14
C MET A 243 -13.65 3.39 16.59
N GLY A 244 -13.91 3.15 15.30
CA GLY A 244 -15.23 3.36 14.68
C GLY A 244 -16.30 2.34 15.07
N ALA A 245 -15.93 1.23 15.70
CA ALA A 245 -16.83 0.11 16.01
C ALA A 245 -17.23 0.02 17.51
N ARG A 246 -17.37 1.15 18.22
CA ARG A 246 -17.86 1.15 19.62
C ARG A 246 -18.94 2.18 19.98
N SER A 247 -19.51 2.91 19.03
CA SER A 247 -20.60 3.87 19.31
C SER A 247 -22.02 3.38 18.99
N ILE A 248 -22.21 2.18 18.43
CA ILE A 248 -23.54 1.68 17.98
C ILE A 248 -24.13 0.59 18.91
N ASN A 249 -23.64 0.41 20.15
CA ASN A 249 -24.30 -0.53 21.08
C ASN A 249 -24.48 -0.04 22.53
N ARG A 250 -24.68 1.27 22.73
CA ARG A 250 -25.18 1.81 24.01
C ARG A 250 -26.34 2.78 23.80
N ARG A 251 -27.42 2.29 23.18
CA ARG A 251 -28.77 2.80 23.42
C ARG A 251 -29.73 1.64 23.58
N THR A 252 -29.52 0.88 24.64
CA THR A 252 -30.55 0.15 25.36
C THR A 252 -29.96 -0.20 26.71
N VAL A 253 -30.75 -0.01 27.77
CA VAL A 253 -30.41 -0.26 29.19
C VAL A 253 -29.72 0.89 29.94
N ARG A 254 -30.50 1.94 30.27
CA ARG A 254 -30.91 2.29 31.65
C ARG A 254 -31.54 3.69 31.73
N GLY A 255 -32.79 3.74 32.18
CA GLY A 255 -33.36 4.91 32.86
C GLY A 255 -34.87 5.04 32.70
N GLY A 256 -35.62 4.63 33.74
CA GLY A 256 -37.01 5.02 33.98
C GLY A 256 -38.05 4.02 33.53
#